data_AF-A0A937ZM11-F1
#
_entry.id   AF-A0A937ZM11-F1
#
_cell.length_a   1.000
_cell.length_b   1.000
_cell.length_c   1.000
_cell.angle_alpha   90.00
_cell.angle_beta   90.00
_cell.angle_gamma   90.00
#
_symmetry.space_group_name_H-M   'P 1'
#
loop_
_entity.id
_entity.type
_entity.pdbx_description
1 polymer ?
#
loop_
_entity_poly.entity_id
_entity_poly.type
_entity_poly.pdbx_seq_one_letter_code
_entity_poly.pdbx_strand_id
1 'polypeptide(L)'
;GQFLFNLQDPEGTVRVAAESAMREVIGQTPLETVITGGRTQVQQRTLDLLQRILDSYRAGITVIGVQIQQADPPQQVIDAFNEVQRARQDKERLQNEAQAYENRIVPTARGEAQSILQQAEGYRERLTKESEGEASRFTQVFEAYRLAPEVTRRRMYLEAMRDVLSGTNKIVIDSPAGGQGVVPYLPLNELRRVQPPAVPPARPQQTQPAAPAGGKR
;
A
#
# COMPACT_ATOMS: atom_id res chain seq x y z
N GLY A 1 38.84 12.55 57.63
CA GLY A 1 38.16 13.86 57.60
C GLY A 1 39.03 14.91 56.95
N GLN A 2 39.09 14.93 55.61
CA GLN A 2 39.76 15.99 54.82
C GLN A 2 38.78 17.07 54.31
N PHE A 3 37.48 16.81 54.44
CA PHE A 3 36.38 17.62 53.90
C PHE A 3 36.23 19.02 54.53
N LEU A 4 36.72 19.22 55.75
CA LEU A 4 36.52 20.45 56.54
C LEU A 4 37.78 21.31 56.70
N PHE A 5 38.94 20.85 56.23
CA PHE A 5 40.22 21.53 56.48
C PHE A 5 40.95 22.02 55.21
N ASN A 6 40.60 21.54 54.02
CA ASN A 6 41.28 21.92 52.77
C ASN A 6 40.50 22.90 51.88
N LEU A 7 39.19 23.08 52.10
CA LEU A 7 38.32 23.86 51.24
C LEU A 7 37.49 24.84 52.07
N GLN A 8 37.54 26.13 51.73
CA GLN A 8 36.75 27.18 52.39
C GLN A 8 35.25 27.03 52.12
N ASP A 9 34.85 26.44 50.98
CA ASP A 9 33.47 26.14 50.61
C ASP A 9 33.39 24.82 49.80
N PRO A 10 33.09 23.68 50.46
CA PRO A 10 32.98 22.37 49.82
C PRO A 10 31.91 22.30 48.73
N GLU A 11 30.74 22.90 48.96
CA GLU A 11 29.62 22.83 48.00
C GLU A 11 29.86 23.72 46.79
N GLY A 12 30.34 24.95 47.01
CA GLY A 12 30.69 25.87 45.94
C GLY A 12 31.79 25.33 45.03
N THR A 13 32.82 24.68 45.60
CA THR A 13 33.92 24.12 44.82
C THR A 13 33.47 22.93 43.97
N VAL A 14 32.58 22.07 44.49
CA VAL A 14 31.99 20.97 43.71
C VAL A 14 31.18 21.52 42.54
N ARG A 15 30.39 22.58 42.75
CA ARG A 15 29.60 23.20 41.67
C ARG A 15 30.51 23.73 40.55
N VAL A 16 31.55 24.49 40.90
CA VAL A 16 32.48 25.06 39.92
C VAL A 16 33.26 23.97 39.16
N ALA A 17 33.68 22.91 39.87
CA ALA A 17 34.33 21.76 39.26
C ALA A 17 33.39 20.99 38.31
N ALA A 18 32.12 20.80 38.71
CA ALA A 18 31.11 20.14 37.90
C ALA A 18 30.76 20.94 36.64
N GLU A 19 30.62 22.27 36.74
CA GLU A 19 30.39 23.15 35.60
C GLU A 19 31.57 23.13 34.62
N SER A 20 32.79 23.14 35.13
CA SER A 20 34.01 23.07 34.32
C SER A 20 34.13 21.73 33.59
N ALA A 21 33.93 20.62 34.31
CA ALA A 21 33.97 19.27 33.73
C ALA A 21 32.88 19.08 32.66
N MET A 22 31.65 19.55 32.93
CA MET A 22 30.55 19.51 31.95
C MET A 22 30.87 20.33 30.70
N ARG A 23 31.42 21.54 30.86
CA ARG A 23 31.79 22.41 29.73
C ARG A 23 32.87 21.77 28.86
N GLU A 24 33.87 21.13 29.46
CA GLU A 24 34.94 20.45 28.73
C GLU A 24 34.43 19.27 27.90
N VAL A 25 33.66 18.36 28.53
CA VAL A 25 33.15 17.17 27.85
C VAL A 25 32.16 17.52 26.75
N ILE A 26 31.29 18.52 26.97
CA ILE A 26 30.35 19.01 25.95
C ILE A 26 31.11 19.67 24.80
N GLY A 27 32.15 20.44 25.07
CA GLY A 27 32.97 21.10 24.04
C GLY A 27 33.71 20.13 23.11
N GLN A 28 33.99 18.91 23.58
CA GLN A 28 34.66 17.86 22.80
C GLN A 28 33.68 16.88 22.12
N THR A 29 32.38 16.99 22.40
CA THR A 29 31.36 16.04 21.90
C THR A 29 30.50 16.70 20.81
N PRO A 30 30.29 16.05 19.66
CA PRO A 30 29.36 16.55 18.64
C PRO A 30 27.95 16.71 19.21
N LEU A 31 27.32 17.86 18.91
CA LEU A 31 25.97 18.19 19.40
C LEU A 31 24.94 17.09 19.11
N GLU A 32 24.98 16.51 17.91
CA GLU A 32 24.06 15.45 17.47
C GLU A 32 24.08 14.24 18.42
N THR A 33 25.27 13.86 18.89
CA THR A 33 25.48 12.73 19.80
C THR A 33 24.90 13.02 21.18
N VAL A 34 24.96 14.27 21.65
CA VAL A 34 24.40 14.68 22.94
C VAL A 34 22.86 14.67 22.92
N ILE A 35 22.25 14.90 21.76
CA ILE A 35 20.79 15.01 21.59
C ILE A 35 20.13 13.65 21.29
N THR A 36 20.74 12.80 20.45
CA THR A 36 20.07 11.60 19.92
C THR A 36 20.29 10.31 20.71
N GLY A 37 21.27 10.24 21.63
CA GLY A 37 21.46 9.03 22.45
C GLY A 37 22.78 8.88 23.21
N GLY A 38 23.76 9.75 23.00
CA GLY A 38 25.08 9.71 23.66
C GLY A 38 25.12 10.30 25.08
N ARG A 39 23.96 10.66 25.67
CA ARG A 39 23.89 11.28 27.00
C ARG A 39 24.58 10.44 28.08
N THR A 40 24.37 9.13 28.08
CA THR A 40 25.00 8.23 29.05
C THR A 40 26.53 8.24 28.93
N GLN A 41 27.05 8.29 27.72
CA GLN A 41 28.51 8.33 27.49
C GLN A 41 29.11 9.67 27.93
N VAL A 42 28.39 10.78 27.70
CA VAL A 42 28.77 12.11 28.19
C VAL A 42 28.73 12.14 29.72
N GLN A 43 27.67 11.64 30.34
CA GLN A 43 27.52 11.56 31.80
C GLN A 43 28.67 10.77 32.45
N GLN A 44 29.04 9.63 31.87
CA GLN A 44 30.15 8.81 32.38
C GLN A 44 31.49 9.54 32.28
N ARG A 45 31.78 10.16 31.13
CA ARG A 45 33.01 10.94 30.94
C ARG A 45 33.08 12.14 31.89
N THR A 46 31.97 12.84 32.10
CA THR A 46 31.90 13.93 33.07
C THR A 46 32.12 13.43 34.48
N LEU A 47 31.55 12.29 34.86
CA LEU A 47 31.77 11.69 36.18
C LEU A 47 33.25 11.38 36.41
N ASP A 48 33.89 10.72 35.45
CA ASP A 48 35.31 10.36 35.53
C ASP A 48 36.23 11.59 35.59
N LEU A 49 35.88 12.67 34.89
CA LEU A 49 36.63 13.93 34.90
C LEU A 49 36.41 14.71 36.21
N LEU A 50 35.16 14.78 36.68
CA LEU A 50 34.80 15.45 37.91
C LEU A 50 35.45 14.79 39.12
N GLN A 51 35.45 13.45 39.20
CA GLN A 51 36.13 12.71 40.25
C GLN A 51 37.64 13.02 40.26
N ARG A 52 38.30 13.03 39.08
CA ARG A 52 39.72 13.38 38.95
C ARG A 52 40.03 14.80 39.44
N ILE A 53 39.18 15.76 39.13
CA ILE A 53 39.34 17.15 39.60
C ILE A 53 39.20 17.22 41.13
N LEU A 54 38.18 16.59 41.70
CA LEU A 54 37.94 16.58 43.15
C LEU A 54 39.03 15.83 43.94
N ASP A 55 39.57 14.76 43.37
CA ASP A 55 40.72 14.02 43.93
C ASP A 55 41.98 14.89 43.95
N SER A 56 42.21 15.69 42.89
CA SER A 56 43.36 16.60 42.81
C SER A 56 43.33 17.69 43.88
N TYR A 57 42.13 18.17 44.23
CA TYR A 57 41.92 19.13 45.32
C TYR A 57 41.88 18.47 46.71
N ARG A 58 42.02 17.14 46.79
CA ARG A 58 41.91 16.35 48.03
C ARG A 58 40.63 16.69 48.79
N ALA A 59 39.53 16.85 48.05
CA ALA A 59 38.24 17.26 48.61
C ALA A 59 37.62 16.17 49.50
N GLY A 60 38.00 14.89 49.29
CA GLY A 60 37.46 13.75 50.04
C GLY A 60 36.00 13.43 49.71
N ILE A 61 35.57 13.78 48.49
CA ILE A 61 34.21 13.62 47.95
C ILE A 61 34.20 12.49 46.93
N THR A 62 33.23 11.58 47.05
CA THR A 62 32.95 10.56 46.03
C THR A 62 31.68 10.95 45.27
N VAL A 63 31.78 11.08 43.95
CA VAL A 63 30.63 11.37 43.08
C VAL A 63 29.93 10.07 42.71
N ILE A 64 28.63 9.97 43.00
CA ILE A 64 27.83 8.75 42.73
C ILE A 64 27.31 8.72 41.29
N GLY A 65 27.02 9.89 40.71
CA GLY A 65 26.41 9.99 39.39
C GLY A 65 26.29 11.44 38.91
N VAL A 66 26.33 11.63 37.59
CA VAL A 66 26.03 12.91 36.94
C VAL A 66 24.83 12.72 36.04
N GLN A 67 23.82 13.59 36.16
CA GLN A 67 22.62 13.52 35.32
C GLN A 67 22.38 14.82 34.56
N ILE A 68 22.29 14.69 33.23
CA ILE A 68 21.97 15.80 32.33
C ILE A 68 20.45 15.92 32.31
N GLN A 69 19.90 16.98 32.91
CA GLN A 69 18.45 17.15 33.04
C GLN A 69 17.81 17.57 31.72
N GLN A 70 18.34 18.60 31.07
CA GLN A 70 17.78 19.11 29.82
C GLN A 70 18.88 19.76 28.98
N ALA A 71 18.96 19.39 27.71
CA ALA A 71 19.92 19.92 26.75
C ALA A 71 19.14 20.44 25.55
N ASP A 72 18.60 21.65 25.68
CA ASP A 72 17.87 22.33 24.62
C ASP A 72 18.79 23.34 23.92
N PRO A 73 18.72 23.47 22.58
CA PRO A 73 19.41 24.54 21.87
C PRO A 73 18.92 25.91 22.35
N PRO A 74 19.77 26.95 22.35
CA PRO A 74 19.33 28.30 22.68
C PRO A 74 18.28 28.79 21.67
N GLN A 75 17.30 29.58 22.11
CA GLN A 75 16.16 29.97 21.27
C GLN A 75 16.55 30.64 19.94
N GLN A 76 17.72 31.27 19.89
CA GLN A 76 18.25 31.92 18.69
C GLN A 76 18.58 30.94 17.54
N VAL A 77 18.77 29.64 17.81
CA VAL A 77 19.19 28.63 16.80
C VAL A 77 18.24 27.44 16.65
N ILE A 78 17.15 27.38 17.43
CA ILE A 78 16.17 26.29 17.37
C ILE A 78 15.57 26.19 15.96
N ASP A 79 15.26 27.32 15.32
CA ASP A 79 14.64 27.33 13.99
C ASP A 79 15.56 26.76 12.91
N ALA A 80 16.83 27.17 12.91
CA ALA A 80 17.84 26.65 11.98
C ALA A 80 18.12 25.16 12.21
N PHE A 81 18.12 24.70 13.47
CA PHE A 81 18.28 23.28 13.78
C PHE A 81 17.08 22.46 13.29
N ASN A 82 15.87 22.93 13.55
CA ASN A 82 14.64 22.30 13.06
C ASN A 82 14.61 22.25 11.53
N GLU A 83 15.12 23.29 10.86
CA GLU A 83 15.23 23.32 9.40
C GLU A 83 16.21 22.27 8.86
N VAL A 84 17.38 22.09 9.48
CA VAL A 84 18.33 21.03 9.09
C VAL A 84 17.71 19.64 9.27
N GLN A 85 16.98 19.41 10.37
CA GLN A 85 16.32 18.14 10.61
C GLN A 85 15.20 17.87 9.57
N ARG A 86 14.38 18.89 9.27
CA ARG A 86 13.38 18.79 8.19
C ARG A 86 14.03 18.49 6.85
N ALA A 87 15.09 19.21 6.48
CA ALA A 87 15.80 19.00 5.23
C ALA A 87 16.40 17.58 5.12
N ARG A 88 16.89 17.01 6.22
CA ARG A 88 17.37 15.62 6.25
C ARG A 88 16.25 14.61 6.06
N GLN A 89 15.14 14.80 6.76
CA GLN A 89 13.95 13.95 6.61
C GLN A 89 13.40 14.03 5.18
N ASP A 90 13.34 15.22 4.61
CA ASP A 90 12.91 15.41 3.22
C ASP A 90 13.87 14.74 2.23
N LYS A 91 15.18 14.86 2.44
CA LYS A 91 16.17 14.16 1.62
C LYS A 91 15.95 12.64 1.68
N GLU A 92 15.82 12.07 2.87
CA GLU A 92 15.59 10.62 3.04
C GLU A 92 14.27 10.19 2.41
N ARG A 93 13.20 10.96 2.61
CA ARG A 93 11.90 10.73 1.98
C ARG A 93 12.01 10.72 0.46
N LEU A 94 12.64 11.74 -0.14
CA LEU A 94 12.82 11.83 -1.59
C LEU A 94 13.67 10.69 -2.15
N GLN A 95 14.72 10.28 -1.43
CA GLN A 95 15.53 9.11 -1.82
C GLN A 95 14.70 7.81 -1.80
N ASN A 96 13.91 7.61 -0.75
CA ASN A 96 13.04 6.44 -0.63
C ASN A 96 11.94 6.43 -1.70
N GLU A 97 11.35 7.59 -2.00
CA GLU A 97 10.36 7.75 -3.08
C GLU A 97 10.96 7.44 -4.45
N ALA A 98 12.17 7.94 -4.74
CA ALA A 98 12.88 7.66 -5.99
C ALA A 98 13.20 6.16 -6.13
N GLN A 99 13.70 5.53 -5.07
CA GLN A 99 13.98 4.09 -5.08
C GLN A 99 12.70 3.27 -5.27
N ALA A 100 11.60 3.65 -4.60
CA ALA A 100 10.31 2.99 -4.76
C ALA A 100 9.75 3.15 -6.18
N TYR A 101 9.97 4.30 -6.81
CA TYR A 101 9.58 4.56 -8.20
C TYR A 101 10.36 3.69 -9.18
N GLU A 102 11.68 3.61 -9.05
CA GLU A 102 12.54 2.73 -9.85
C GLU A 102 12.13 1.27 -9.71
N ASN A 103 11.97 0.81 -8.45
CA ASN A 103 11.54 -0.54 -8.12
C ASN A 103 10.14 -0.88 -8.63
N ARG A 104 9.30 0.13 -8.93
CA ARG A 104 7.96 -0.07 -9.50
C ARG A 104 7.98 -0.09 -11.03
N ILE A 105 8.67 0.84 -11.67
CA ILE A 105 8.58 1.00 -13.13
C ILE A 105 9.18 -0.18 -13.88
N VAL A 106 10.38 -0.62 -13.50
CA VAL A 106 11.07 -1.67 -14.27
C VAL A 106 10.31 -2.99 -14.24
N PRO A 107 9.82 -3.49 -13.09
CA PRO A 107 9.02 -4.71 -13.05
C PRO A 107 7.65 -4.57 -13.72
N THR A 108 6.96 -3.44 -13.54
CA THR A 108 5.66 -3.21 -14.18
C THR A 108 5.78 -3.19 -15.70
N ALA A 109 6.74 -2.43 -16.25
CA ALA A 109 6.96 -2.38 -17.70
C ALA A 109 7.34 -3.75 -18.28
N ARG A 110 8.15 -4.53 -17.57
CA ARG A 110 8.47 -5.93 -17.96
C ARG A 110 7.24 -6.82 -17.91
N GLY A 111 6.41 -6.71 -16.88
CA GLY A 111 5.17 -7.46 -16.73
C GLY A 111 4.16 -7.14 -17.84
N GLU A 112 4.01 -5.86 -18.18
CA GLU A 112 3.17 -5.41 -19.29
C GLU A 112 3.67 -5.94 -20.64
N ALA A 113 4.98 -5.83 -20.91
CA ALA A 113 5.57 -6.38 -22.11
C ALA A 113 5.36 -7.89 -22.23
N GLN A 114 5.58 -8.64 -21.14
CA GLN A 114 5.36 -10.08 -21.11
C GLN A 114 3.88 -10.44 -21.30
N SER A 115 2.97 -9.67 -20.70
CA SER A 115 1.52 -9.85 -20.87
C SER A 115 1.10 -9.67 -22.32
N ILE A 116 1.60 -8.63 -23.00
CA ILE A 116 1.33 -8.39 -24.43
C ILE A 116 1.83 -9.56 -25.27
N LEU A 117 3.05 -10.06 -25.02
CA LEU A 117 3.60 -11.21 -25.74
C LEU A 117 2.74 -12.46 -25.53
N GLN A 118 2.38 -12.79 -24.30
CA GLN A 118 1.53 -13.95 -24.00
C GLN A 118 0.13 -13.83 -24.63
N GLN A 119 -0.45 -12.63 -24.63
CA GLN A 119 -1.73 -12.38 -25.29
C GLN A 119 -1.62 -12.57 -26.81
N ALA A 120 -0.54 -12.10 -27.43
CA ALA A 120 -0.29 -12.27 -28.86
C ALA A 120 -0.07 -13.76 -29.21
N GLU A 121 0.71 -14.48 -28.42
CA GLU A 121 0.92 -15.92 -28.57
C GLU A 121 -0.39 -16.70 -28.42
N GLY A 122 -1.18 -16.41 -27.38
CA GLY A 122 -2.48 -17.03 -27.17
C GLY A 122 -3.48 -16.69 -28.27
N TYR A 123 -3.44 -15.48 -28.83
CA TYR A 123 -4.26 -15.12 -29.99
C TYR A 123 -3.86 -15.89 -31.25
N ARG A 124 -2.55 -15.97 -31.53
CA ARG A 124 -2.02 -16.75 -32.66
C ARG A 124 -2.40 -18.23 -32.55
N GLU A 125 -2.25 -18.81 -31.37
CA GLU A 125 -2.59 -20.22 -31.14
C GLU A 125 -4.09 -20.46 -31.28
N ARG A 126 -4.93 -19.60 -30.70
CA ARG A 126 -6.38 -19.66 -30.87
C ARG A 126 -6.77 -19.63 -32.35
N LEU A 127 -6.25 -18.67 -33.11
CA LEU A 127 -6.55 -18.51 -34.53
C LEU A 127 -6.10 -19.74 -35.34
N THR A 128 -4.93 -20.29 -35.02
CA THR A 128 -4.41 -21.50 -35.66
C THR A 128 -5.32 -22.69 -35.37
N LYS A 129 -5.70 -22.90 -34.11
CA LYS A 129 -6.57 -24.00 -33.69
C LYS A 129 -7.99 -23.89 -34.24
N GLU A 130 -8.52 -22.68 -34.30
CA GLU A 130 -9.81 -22.40 -34.90
C GLU A 130 -9.78 -22.72 -36.40
N SER A 131 -8.75 -22.25 -37.11
CA SER A 131 -8.56 -22.55 -38.53
C SER A 131 -8.38 -24.05 -38.80
N GLU A 132 -7.59 -24.75 -37.98
CA GLU A 132 -7.43 -26.21 -38.04
C GLU A 132 -8.77 -26.94 -37.80
N GLY A 133 -9.54 -26.49 -36.83
CA GLY A 133 -10.87 -27.03 -36.51
C GLY A 133 -11.87 -26.83 -37.65
N GLU A 134 -11.89 -25.63 -38.24
CA GLU A 134 -12.74 -25.31 -39.40
C GLU A 134 -12.34 -26.13 -40.63
N ALA A 135 -11.05 -26.26 -40.92
CA ALA A 135 -10.56 -27.08 -42.03
C ALA A 135 -10.91 -28.57 -41.85
N SER A 136 -10.76 -29.09 -40.63
CA SER A 136 -11.15 -30.45 -40.29
C SER A 136 -12.66 -30.66 -40.45
N ARG A 137 -13.47 -29.72 -39.94
CA ARG A 137 -14.93 -29.74 -40.10
C ARG A 137 -15.33 -29.70 -41.58
N PHE A 138 -14.70 -28.83 -42.38
CA PHE A 138 -14.95 -28.74 -43.81
C PHE A 138 -14.64 -30.07 -44.52
N THR A 139 -13.50 -30.68 -44.19
CA THR A 139 -13.08 -31.97 -44.78
C THR A 139 -14.07 -33.08 -44.45
N GLN A 140 -14.50 -33.20 -43.19
CA GLN A 140 -15.50 -34.19 -42.76
C GLN A 140 -16.84 -33.99 -43.49
N VAL A 141 -17.26 -32.74 -43.62
CA VAL A 141 -18.48 -32.39 -44.36
C VAL A 141 -18.36 -32.72 -45.84
N PHE A 142 -17.22 -32.42 -46.46
CA PHE A 142 -16.95 -32.72 -47.86
C PHE A 142 -16.97 -34.22 -48.14
N GLU A 143 -16.36 -35.03 -47.26
CA GLU A 143 -16.40 -36.49 -47.36
C GLU A 143 -17.84 -37.02 -47.27
N ALA A 144 -18.62 -36.56 -46.29
CA ALA A 144 -20.02 -36.92 -46.15
C ALA A 144 -20.87 -36.50 -47.36
N TYR A 145 -20.60 -35.32 -47.92
CA TYR A 145 -21.26 -34.83 -49.13
C TYR A 145 -20.95 -35.71 -50.34
N ARG A 146 -19.70 -36.16 -50.48
CA ARG A 146 -19.27 -37.08 -51.55
C ARG A 146 -20.00 -38.43 -51.48
N LEU A 147 -20.26 -38.93 -50.26
CA LEU A 147 -21.00 -40.17 -50.02
C LEU A 147 -22.51 -40.02 -50.28
N ALA A 148 -23.13 -38.92 -49.83
CA ALA A 148 -24.57 -38.71 -49.91
C ALA A 148 -24.94 -37.23 -50.11
N PRO A 149 -24.94 -36.72 -51.36
CA PRO A 149 -25.04 -35.29 -51.63
C PRO A 149 -26.42 -34.67 -51.34
N GLU A 150 -27.51 -35.38 -51.63
CA GLU A 150 -28.89 -34.88 -51.42
C GLU A 150 -29.25 -34.78 -49.94
N VAL A 151 -28.89 -35.80 -49.15
CA VAL A 151 -29.20 -35.86 -47.72
C VAL A 151 -28.39 -34.82 -46.93
N THR A 152 -27.12 -34.64 -47.32
CA THR A 152 -26.21 -33.67 -46.70
C THR A 152 -26.67 -32.23 -46.95
N ARG A 153 -27.05 -31.88 -48.20
CA ARG A 153 -27.62 -30.56 -48.53
C ARG A 153 -28.92 -30.28 -47.79
N ARG A 154 -29.83 -31.25 -47.75
CA ARG A 154 -31.11 -31.13 -47.03
C ARG A 154 -30.88 -30.89 -45.54
N ARG A 155 -29.95 -31.61 -44.91
CA ARG A 155 -29.59 -31.45 -43.50
C ARG A 155 -29.03 -30.06 -43.21
N MET A 156 -28.04 -29.61 -43.98
CA MET A 156 -27.45 -28.27 -43.82
C MET A 156 -28.50 -27.16 -43.95
N TYR A 157 -29.41 -27.27 -44.91
CA TYR A 157 -30.50 -26.32 -45.07
C TYR A 157 -31.40 -26.26 -43.84
N LEU A 158 -31.80 -27.43 -43.31
CA LEU A 158 -32.65 -27.50 -42.12
C LEU A 158 -31.92 -27.02 -40.85
N GLU A 159 -30.61 -27.26 -40.73
CA GLU A 159 -29.78 -26.75 -39.63
C GLU A 159 -29.61 -25.22 -39.70
N ALA A 160 -29.22 -24.68 -40.86
CA ALA A 160 -29.12 -23.23 -41.05
C ALA A 160 -30.47 -22.53 -40.84
N MET A 161 -31.54 -23.12 -41.36
CA MET A 161 -32.91 -22.63 -41.15
C MET A 161 -33.28 -22.71 -39.66
N ARG A 162 -32.93 -23.78 -38.94
CA ARG A 162 -33.13 -23.87 -37.49
C ARG A 162 -32.39 -22.74 -36.77
N ASP A 163 -31.12 -22.49 -37.08
CA ASP A 163 -30.31 -21.49 -36.38
C ASP A 163 -30.84 -20.07 -36.62
N VAL A 164 -31.13 -19.72 -37.89
CA VAL A 164 -31.74 -18.43 -38.25
C VAL A 164 -33.10 -18.22 -37.58
N LEU A 165 -33.93 -19.26 -37.55
CA LEU A 165 -35.26 -19.18 -36.97
C LEU A 165 -35.26 -19.29 -35.44
N SER A 166 -34.18 -19.76 -34.81
CA SER A 166 -34.06 -19.87 -33.36
C SER A 166 -33.95 -18.50 -32.67
N GLY A 167 -33.34 -17.52 -33.35
CA GLY A 167 -33.22 -16.14 -32.86
C GLY A 167 -34.46 -15.26 -33.05
N THR A 168 -35.53 -15.78 -33.66
CA THR A 168 -36.73 -14.98 -33.98
C THR A 168 -37.95 -15.54 -33.24
N ASN A 169 -38.73 -14.66 -32.60
CA ASN A 169 -40.01 -15.05 -32.02
C ASN A 169 -40.98 -15.46 -33.12
N LYS A 170 -41.28 -16.76 -33.18
CA LYS A 170 -42.16 -17.35 -34.20
C LYS A 170 -43.55 -17.61 -33.66
N ILE A 171 -44.55 -17.18 -34.44
CA ILE A 171 -45.95 -17.54 -34.24
C ILE A 171 -46.35 -18.44 -35.41
N VAL A 172 -46.61 -19.72 -35.13
CA VAL A 172 -47.06 -20.69 -36.14
C VAL A 172 -48.58 -20.70 -36.10
N ILE A 173 -49.22 -20.27 -37.19
CA ILE A 173 -50.67 -20.27 -37.33
C ILE A 173 -51.05 -21.50 -38.14
N ASP A 174 -51.70 -22.47 -37.49
CA ASP A 174 -52.32 -23.59 -38.18
C ASP A 174 -53.72 -23.16 -38.62
N SER A 175 -53.85 -22.69 -39.86
CA SER A 175 -55.15 -22.43 -40.47
C SER A 175 -55.42 -23.51 -41.51
N PRO A 176 -56.31 -24.48 -41.24
CA PRO A 176 -56.90 -25.26 -42.32
C PRO A 176 -57.64 -24.30 -43.25
N ALA A 177 -57.49 -24.50 -44.55
CA ALA A 177 -57.95 -23.60 -45.60
C ALA A 177 -59.39 -23.09 -45.38
N GLY A 178 -59.52 -21.77 -45.14
CA GLY A 178 -60.80 -21.06 -45.13
C GLY A 178 -61.37 -20.78 -43.74
N GLY A 179 -60.98 -19.66 -43.11
CA GLY A 179 -61.59 -19.19 -41.87
C GLY A 179 -61.01 -17.86 -41.39
N GLN A 180 -61.75 -16.79 -41.59
CA GLN A 180 -61.45 -15.41 -41.21
C GLN A 180 -61.44 -15.26 -39.68
N GLY A 181 -60.28 -14.98 -39.08
CA GLY A 181 -60.19 -14.73 -37.63
C GLY A 181 -58.80 -14.89 -37.03
N VAL A 182 -57.81 -14.14 -37.52
CA VAL A 182 -56.52 -14.03 -36.82
C VAL A 182 -56.67 -13.02 -35.70
N VAL A 183 -56.87 -13.48 -34.45
CA VAL A 183 -56.85 -12.60 -33.27
C VAL A 183 -55.38 -12.37 -32.89
N PRO A 184 -54.89 -11.12 -32.87
CA PRO A 184 -53.50 -10.84 -32.48
C PRO A 184 -53.27 -11.26 -31.02
N TYR A 185 -52.42 -12.26 -30.80
CA TYR A 185 -51.97 -12.62 -29.46
C TYR A 185 -50.85 -11.67 -29.04
N LEU A 186 -51.14 -10.80 -28.07
CA LEU A 186 -50.16 -9.94 -27.40
C LEU A 186 -49.77 -10.58 -26.06
N PRO A 187 -48.61 -11.26 -25.94
CA PRO A 187 -48.18 -11.86 -24.68
C PRO A 187 -47.76 -10.78 -23.67
N LEU A 188 -48.72 -10.27 -22.89
CA LEU A 188 -48.47 -9.28 -21.84
C LEU A 188 -47.60 -9.82 -20.67
N ASN A 189 -47.44 -11.14 -20.58
CA ASN A 189 -46.65 -11.78 -19.51
C ASN A 189 -45.12 -11.69 -19.73
N GLU A 190 -44.65 -11.52 -20.98
CA GLU A 190 -43.22 -11.51 -21.29
C GLU A 190 -42.57 -10.13 -21.15
N LEU A 191 -43.35 -9.05 -21.35
CA LEU A 191 -42.93 -7.67 -21.09
C LEU A 191 -42.59 -7.41 -19.61
N ARG A 192 -43.09 -8.25 -18.69
CA ARG A 192 -42.89 -8.08 -17.23
C ARG A 192 -41.69 -8.84 -16.66
N ARG A 193 -40.98 -9.65 -17.47
CA ARG A 193 -39.82 -10.45 -17.01
C ARG A 193 -38.46 -9.76 -17.19
N VAL A 194 -38.40 -8.58 -17.81
CA VAL A 194 -37.20 -7.73 -17.80
C VAL A 194 -37.22 -6.85 -16.55
N GLN A 195 -37.11 -7.47 -15.37
CA GLN A 195 -36.73 -6.78 -14.15
C GLN A 195 -35.23 -7.06 -13.94
N PRO A 196 -34.34 -6.07 -14.05
CA PRO A 196 -32.95 -6.24 -13.63
C PRO A 196 -32.92 -6.65 -12.15
N PRO A 197 -31.95 -7.47 -11.70
CA PRO A 197 -31.81 -7.78 -10.28
C PRO A 197 -31.65 -6.47 -9.51
N ALA A 198 -32.53 -6.24 -8.53
CA ALA A 198 -32.48 -5.07 -7.68
C ALA A 198 -31.16 -5.05 -6.91
N VAL A 199 -30.35 -4.02 -7.13
CA VAL A 199 -29.22 -3.68 -6.27
C VAL A 199 -29.80 -3.37 -4.88
N PRO A 200 -29.42 -4.08 -3.81
CA PRO A 200 -29.93 -3.78 -2.48
C PRO A 200 -29.51 -2.36 -2.07
N PRO A 201 -30.39 -1.57 -1.43
CA PRO A 201 -30.04 -0.22 -1.00
C PRO A 201 -28.94 -0.26 0.06
N ALA A 202 -27.93 0.58 -0.14
CA ALA A 202 -26.92 0.87 0.88
C ALA A 202 -27.64 1.31 2.16
N ARG A 203 -27.35 0.62 3.27
CA ARG A 203 -27.90 0.94 4.58
C ARG A 203 -27.51 2.38 4.95
N PRO A 204 -28.43 3.19 5.51
CA PRO A 204 -28.05 4.45 6.12
C PRO A 204 -27.08 4.15 7.27
N GLN A 205 -25.90 4.77 7.23
CA GLN A 205 -25.01 4.84 8.38
C GLN A 205 -25.77 5.54 9.51
N GLN A 206 -26.11 4.78 10.54
CA GLN A 206 -26.56 5.35 11.81
C GLN A 206 -25.38 6.15 12.38
N THR A 207 -25.55 7.46 12.43
CA THR A 207 -24.78 8.35 13.28
C THR A 207 -24.86 7.84 14.72
N GLN A 208 -23.73 7.33 15.22
CA GLN A 208 -23.52 7.05 16.63
C GLN A 208 -23.64 8.37 17.42
N PRO A 209 -24.43 8.42 18.50
CA PRO A 209 -24.30 9.47 19.49
C PRO A 209 -23.01 9.28 20.27
N ALA A 210 -22.27 10.38 20.44
CA ALA A 210 -21.11 10.47 21.31
C ALA A 210 -21.47 10.04 22.74
N ALA A 211 -20.68 9.13 23.31
CA ALA A 211 -20.73 8.77 24.71
C ALA A 211 -20.20 9.94 25.58
N PRO A 212 -20.80 10.22 26.75
CA PRO A 212 -20.31 11.25 27.64
C PRO A 212 -19.11 10.77 28.45
N ALA A 213 -18.25 11.73 28.78
CA ALA A 213 -17.12 11.60 29.68
C ALA A 213 -17.55 11.32 31.13
N GLY A 214 -16.71 10.54 31.83
CA GLY A 214 -16.70 10.31 33.27
C GLY A 214 -16.24 8.88 33.54
N GLY A 215 -15.19 8.55 34.26
CA GLY A 215 -14.35 9.27 35.21
C GLY A 215 -13.95 8.27 36.30
N LYS A 216 -12.66 8.24 36.65
CA LYS A 216 -12.03 7.60 37.83
C LYS A 216 -11.98 6.06 37.88
N ARG A 217 -10.77 5.51 37.73
CA ARG A 217 -9.94 4.98 38.84
C ARG A 217 -8.56 4.60 38.33
#